data_AF-A0A8R2M8Y5-F1
#
_entry.id   AF-A0A8R2M8Y5-F1
#
_cell.length_a   1.000
_cell.length_b   1.000
_cell.length_c   1.000
_cell.angle_alpha   90.00
_cell.angle_beta   90.00
_cell.angle_gamma   90.00
#
_symmetry.space_group_name_H-M   'P 1'
#
loop_
_entity.id
_entity.type
_entity.pdbx_description
1 polymer ?
#
loop_
_entity_poly.entity_id
_entity_poly.type
_entity_poly.pdbx_seq_one_letter_code
_entity_poly.pdbx_strand_id
1 'polypeptide(L)'
;METRNKFDHNFKALVPRLIGAAGALTRLLPNVGGCSAGTRRLYLGVVRSMALYGAPVWSPALSARNAALLLRAQQALAVRVIRGYRTISQYVACALARSLPWDLEAEILAAVYRRRAQALSRGRSPGPSAVGRWKRAARHVAYAKWRERLLKGLDQTSATRQRTLEALVPVLEAWSDRRHGVLSFHLAQVLSRHGCFGRRVPKTGQSGGAEVGKWTLALDLKKARKKKKKKTTKTIYVLLSNGTHI
;
A
#
# COMPACT_ATOMS: atom_id res chain seq x y z
N MET A 1 3.09 -29.81 12.35
CA MET A 1 1.70 -29.53 11.93
C MET A 1 0.87 -28.78 12.99
N GLU A 2 1.13 -28.97 14.29
CA GLU A 2 0.30 -28.40 15.38
C GLU A 2 0.27 -26.88 15.49
N THR A 3 1.37 -26.18 15.20
CA THR A 3 1.43 -24.71 15.30
C THR A 3 0.47 -24.04 14.33
N ARG A 4 0.37 -24.56 13.09
CA ARG A 4 -0.54 -24.02 12.06
C ARG A 4 -2.01 -24.07 12.48
N ASN A 5 -2.43 -25.16 13.12
CA ASN A 5 -3.81 -25.37 13.56
C ASN A 5 -4.19 -24.48 14.76
N LYS A 6 -3.26 -24.26 15.70
CA LYS A 6 -3.47 -23.32 16.83
C LYS A 6 -3.61 -21.87 16.36
N PHE A 7 -2.82 -21.45 15.35
CA PHE A 7 -2.91 -20.09 14.82
C PHE A 7 -4.15 -19.85 13.96
N ASP A 8 -4.64 -20.85 13.24
CA ASP A 8 -5.93 -20.76 12.55
C ASP A 8 -7.08 -20.52 13.54
N HIS A 9 -7.05 -21.14 14.72
CA HIS A 9 -8.04 -20.88 15.78
C HIS A 9 -7.96 -19.43 16.31
N ASN A 10 -6.75 -18.91 16.56
CA ASN A 10 -6.58 -17.51 16.98
C ASN A 10 -7.05 -16.52 15.89
N PHE A 11 -6.84 -16.84 14.61
CA PHE A 11 -7.35 -16.03 13.50
C PHE A 11 -8.87 -16.06 13.38
N LYS A 12 -9.54 -17.18 13.71
CA LYS A 12 -11.01 -17.26 13.78
C LYS A 12 -11.58 -16.27 14.79
N ALA A 13 -10.88 -15.97 15.88
CA ALA A 13 -11.29 -14.95 16.85
C ALA A 13 -10.89 -13.52 16.44
N LEU A 14 -9.71 -13.34 15.81
CA LEU A 14 -9.19 -12.03 15.41
C LEU A 14 -9.94 -11.43 14.22
N VAL A 15 -10.24 -12.23 13.19
CA VAL A 15 -10.85 -11.74 11.95
C VAL A 15 -12.22 -11.07 12.18
N PRO A 16 -13.16 -11.65 12.94
CA PRO A 16 -14.43 -11.00 13.25
C PRO A 16 -14.25 -9.65 13.95
N ARG A 17 -13.29 -9.55 14.89
CA ARG A 17 -12.98 -8.29 15.58
C ARG A 17 -12.44 -7.24 14.62
N LEU A 18 -11.55 -7.62 13.71
CA LEU A 18 -11.00 -6.72 12.69
C LEU A 18 -12.09 -6.25 11.72
N ILE A 19 -12.95 -7.15 11.26
CA ILE A 19 -14.07 -6.82 10.38
C ILE A 19 -15.08 -5.93 11.09
N GLY A 20 -15.41 -6.21 12.35
CA GLY A 20 -16.30 -5.41 13.18
C GLY A 20 -15.76 -3.99 13.38
N ALA A 21 -14.48 -3.86 13.78
CA ALA A 21 -13.82 -2.57 13.93
C ALA A 21 -13.75 -1.81 12.60
N ALA A 22 -13.33 -2.47 11.52
CA ALA A 22 -13.30 -1.86 10.18
C ALA A 22 -14.71 -1.42 9.75
N GLY A 23 -15.75 -2.22 10.01
CA GLY A 23 -17.14 -1.92 9.69
C GLY A 23 -17.66 -0.70 10.43
N ALA A 24 -17.46 -0.64 11.76
CA ALA A 24 -17.83 0.52 12.57
C ALA A 24 -17.13 1.80 12.09
N LEU A 25 -15.82 1.72 11.87
CA LEU A 25 -15.02 2.86 11.39
C LEU A 25 -15.41 3.30 9.98
N THR A 26 -15.79 2.36 9.11
CA THR A 26 -16.25 2.67 7.75
C THR A 26 -17.54 3.51 7.76
N ARG A 27 -18.43 3.31 8.75
CA ARG A 27 -19.66 4.11 8.90
C ARG A 27 -19.38 5.54 9.33
N LEU A 28 -18.33 5.77 10.13
CA LEU A 28 -17.91 7.10 10.58
C LEU A 28 -17.19 7.92 9.49
N LEU A 29 -16.84 7.31 8.36
CA LEU A 29 -15.98 7.91 7.33
C LEU A 29 -16.71 8.02 5.98
N PRO A 30 -17.71 8.92 5.85
CA PRO A 30 -18.46 9.11 4.60
C PRO A 30 -17.53 9.53 3.45
N ASN A 31 -17.94 9.34 2.20
CA ASN A 31 -17.08 9.65 1.05
C ASN A 31 -16.96 11.15 0.77
N VAL A 32 -18.06 11.88 0.94
CA VAL A 32 -18.18 13.34 0.76
C VAL A 32 -18.49 13.95 2.13
N GLY A 33 -17.81 15.05 2.47
CA GLY A 33 -17.87 15.63 3.81
C GLY A 33 -17.20 14.77 4.89
N GLY A 34 -17.22 15.27 6.13
CA GLY A 34 -16.72 14.57 7.31
C GLY A 34 -15.19 14.56 7.48
N CYS A 35 -14.67 13.52 8.14
CA CYS A 35 -13.33 13.51 8.72
C CYS A 35 -12.19 13.80 7.73
N SER A 36 -11.16 14.47 8.25
CA SER A 36 -9.91 14.78 7.55
C SER A 36 -9.19 13.52 7.04
N ALA A 37 -8.30 13.70 6.08
CA ALA A 37 -7.46 12.59 5.62
C ALA A 37 -6.48 12.09 6.69
N GLY A 38 -6.13 12.93 7.68
CA GLY A 38 -5.36 12.52 8.84
C GLY A 38 -6.14 11.51 9.68
N THR A 39 -7.38 11.85 10.04
CA THR A 39 -8.29 11.00 10.81
C THR A 39 -8.57 9.66 10.13
N ARG A 40 -8.78 9.66 8.81
CA ARG A 40 -8.97 8.42 8.03
C ARG A 40 -7.75 7.50 8.09
N ARG A 41 -6.55 8.08 7.98
CA ARG A 41 -5.29 7.31 8.09
C ARG A 41 -5.05 6.83 9.51
N LEU A 42 -5.43 7.61 10.52
CA LEU A 42 -5.37 7.21 11.92
C LEU A 42 -6.20 5.94 12.15
N TYR A 43 -7.45 5.91 11.70
CA TYR A 43 -8.31 4.74 11.83
C TYR A 43 -7.80 3.52 11.07
N LEU A 44 -7.26 3.70 9.86
CA LEU A 44 -6.54 2.63 9.16
C LEU A 44 -5.36 2.12 10.00
N GLY A 45 -4.62 3.03 10.65
CA GLY A 45 -3.51 2.73 11.55
C GLY A 45 -3.92 1.94 12.80
N VAL A 46 -5.08 2.26 13.39
CA VAL A 46 -5.64 1.53 14.54
C VAL A 46 -5.90 0.08 14.15
N VAL A 47 -6.66 -0.16 13.09
CA VAL A 47 -6.99 -1.53 12.66
C VAL A 47 -5.75 -2.27 12.15
N ARG A 48 -4.82 -1.57 11.49
CA ARG A 48 -3.51 -2.12 11.13
C ARG A 48 -2.73 -2.60 12.37
N SER A 49 -2.75 -1.83 13.45
CA SER A 49 -2.05 -2.20 14.69
C SER A 49 -2.69 -3.42 15.34
N MET A 50 -4.03 -3.50 15.33
CA MET A 50 -4.76 -4.70 15.77
C MET A 50 -4.40 -5.92 14.90
N ALA A 51 -4.34 -5.75 13.58
CA ALA A 51 -4.07 -6.84 12.65
C ALA A 51 -2.63 -7.35 12.75
N LEU A 52 -1.67 -6.46 12.96
CA LEU A 52 -0.23 -6.77 13.02
C LEU A 52 0.26 -7.10 14.42
N TYR A 53 -0.63 -7.10 15.42
CA TYR A 53 -0.30 -7.58 16.73
C TYR A 53 0.14 -9.05 16.66
N GLY A 54 1.31 -9.35 17.23
CA GLY A 54 1.90 -10.68 17.16
C GLY A 54 2.32 -11.13 15.76
N ALA A 55 2.40 -10.24 14.77
CA ALA A 55 2.74 -10.56 13.37
C ALA A 55 3.93 -11.51 13.18
N PRO A 56 5.05 -11.35 13.89
CA PRO A 56 6.18 -12.27 13.76
C PRO A 56 5.86 -13.73 14.06
N VAL A 57 4.88 -13.97 14.94
CA VAL A 57 4.49 -15.30 15.40
C VAL A 57 3.59 -15.99 14.38
N TRP A 58 2.57 -15.30 13.87
CA TRP A 58 1.59 -15.90 12.98
C TRP A 58 1.94 -15.79 11.49
N SER A 59 2.77 -14.83 11.07
CA SER A 59 3.11 -14.61 9.66
C SER A 59 3.62 -15.87 8.94
N PRO A 60 4.52 -16.71 9.53
CA PRO A 60 4.97 -17.94 8.89
C PRO A 60 3.89 -19.01 8.72
N ALA A 61 2.82 -18.96 9.52
CA ALA A 61 1.73 -19.92 9.53
C ALA A 61 0.47 -19.41 8.80
N LEU A 62 0.52 -18.21 8.21
CA LEU A 62 -0.65 -17.57 7.60
C LEU A 62 -1.14 -18.36 6.37
N SER A 63 -2.39 -18.81 6.42
CA SER A 63 -3.05 -19.43 5.27
C SER A 63 -3.51 -18.40 4.22
N ALA A 64 -3.62 -18.80 2.97
CA ALA A 64 -4.14 -17.95 1.89
C ALA A 64 -5.57 -17.43 2.18
N ARG A 65 -6.40 -18.26 2.82
CA ARG A 65 -7.75 -17.88 3.28
C ARG A 65 -7.70 -16.73 4.28
N ASN A 66 -6.85 -16.82 5.30
CA ASN A 66 -6.74 -15.78 6.32
C ASN A 66 -6.11 -14.50 5.76
N ALA A 67 -5.14 -14.62 4.84
CA ALA A 67 -4.58 -13.49 4.13
C ALA A 67 -5.65 -12.73 3.33
N ALA A 68 -6.56 -13.44 2.65
CA ALA A 68 -7.68 -12.82 1.94
C ALA A 68 -8.65 -12.10 2.89
N LEU A 69 -8.91 -12.64 4.08
CA LEU A 69 -9.78 -11.99 5.08
C LEU A 69 -9.15 -10.71 5.65
N LEU A 70 -7.85 -10.72 5.95
CA LEU A 70 -7.11 -9.52 6.36
C LEU A 70 -7.18 -8.43 5.27
N LEU A 71 -6.95 -8.85 4.03
CA LEU A 71 -6.97 -7.96 2.88
C LEU A 71 -8.36 -7.31 2.71
N ARG A 72 -9.46 -8.06 2.88
CA ARG A 72 -10.83 -7.53 2.85
C ARG A 72 -11.07 -6.46 3.91
N ALA A 73 -10.63 -6.70 5.15
CA ALA A 73 -10.76 -5.73 6.24
C ALA A 73 -9.95 -4.45 5.97
N GLN A 74 -8.71 -4.60 5.49
CA GLN A 74 -7.87 -3.48 5.08
C GLN A 74 -8.51 -2.64 3.98
N GLN A 75 -9.17 -3.28 3.01
CA GLN A 75 -9.73 -2.61 1.85
C GLN A 75 -10.96 -1.78 2.16
N ALA A 76 -11.84 -2.28 3.03
CA ALA A 76 -12.98 -1.51 3.51
C ALA A 76 -12.53 -0.12 4.02
N LEU A 77 -11.42 -0.10 4.76
CA LEU A 77 -10.79 1.13 5.25
C LEU A 77 -10.05 1.90 4.16
N ALA A 78 -9.29 1.21 3.29
CA ALA A 78 -8.52 1.83 2.21
C ALA A 78 -9.40 2.64 1.26
N VAL A 79 -10.57 2.10 0.89
CA VAL A 79 -11.58 2.82 0.09
C VAL A 79 -12.00 4.11 0.78
N ARG A 80 -12.20 4.10 2.10
CA ARG A 80 -12.55 5.32 2.85
C ARG A 80 -11.39 6.30 2.98
N VAL A 81 -10.16 5.81 3.08
CA VAL A 81 -8.95 6.64 3.11
C VAL A 81 -8.79 7.43 1.81
N ILE A 82 -9.05 6.78 0.67
CA ILE A 82 -8.96 7.45 -0.64
C ILE A 82 -10.26 8.17 -1.02
N ARG A 83 -11.33 8.07 -0.21
CA ARG A 83 -12.68 8.55 -0.54
C ARG A 83 -13.15 7.98 -1.89
N GLY A 84 -12.93 6.69 -2.08
CA GLY A 84 -13.22 5.96 -3.31
C GLY A 84 -14.65 5.42 -3.37
N TYR A 85 -15.12 5.07 -4.56
CA TYR A 85 -16.34 4.25 -4.68
C TYR A 85 -16.08 2.84 -4.15
N ARG A 86 -17.12 2.21 -3.59
CA ARG A 86 -17.08 0.83 -3.06
C ARG A 86 -16.71 -0.23 -4.10
N THR A 87 -16.88 0.11 -5.38
CA THR A 87 -16.61 -0.74 -6.55
C THR A 87 -15.15 -0.66 -7.01
N ILE A 88 -14.35 0.27 -6.46
CA ILE A 88 -12.89 0.26 -6.68
C ILE A 88 -12.35 -1.07 -6.19
N SER A 89 -11.51 -1.67 -7.02
CA SER A 89 -10.99 -2.97 -6.68
C SER A 89 -10.17 -2.96 -5.42
N GLN A 90 -10.31 -4.06 -4.72
CA GLN A 90 -9.53 -4.51 -3.59
C GLN A 90 -8.04 -4.10 -3.68
N TYR A 91 -7.32 -4.53 -4.71
CA TYR A 91 -5.89 -4.23 -4.86
C TYR A 91 -5.59 -2.76 -5.20
N VAL A 92 -6.42 -2.12 -6.04
CA VAL A 92 -6.23 -0.71 -6.42
C VAL A 92 -6.49 0.22 -5.23
N ALA A 93 -7.47 -0.10 -4.39
CA ALA A 93 -7.76 0.69 -3.19
C ALA A 93 -6.56 0.74 -2.24
N CYS A 94 -5.93 -0.41 -1.94
CA CYS A 94 -4.73 -0.46 -1.12
C CYS A 94 -3.55 0.30 -1.75
N ALA A 95 -3.34 0.13 -3.06
CA ALA A 95 -2.29 0.84 -3.80
C ALA A 95 -2.46 2.36 -3.75
N LEU A 96 -3.67 2.86 -4.02
CA LEU A 96 -4.00 4.28 -3.94
C LEU A 96 -3.94 4.81 -2.50
N ALA A 97 -4.35 4.01 -1.52
CA ALA A 97 -4.28 4.34 -0.10
C ALA A 97 -2.85 4.34 0.46
N ARG A 98 -1.86 3.90 -0.31
CA ARG A 98 -0.46 3.72 0.12
C ARG A 98 -0.34 2.76 1.30
N SER A 99 -1.15 1.72 1.28
CA SER A 99 -1.22 0.70 2.33
C SER A 99 -0.74 -0.62 1.73
N LEU A 100 0.41 -1.11 2.18
CA LEU A 100 0.92 -2.43 1.78
C LEU A 100 -0.03 -3.49 2.37
N PRO A 101 -0.39 -4.55 1.63
CA PRO A 101 -1.17 -5.66 2.18
C PRO A 101 -0.61 -6.12 3.53
N TRP A 102 -1.48 -6.25 4.55
CA TRP A 102 -1.02 -6.52 5.92
C TRP A 102 -0.31 -7.85 6.09
N ASP A 103 -0.59 -8.85 5.25
CA ASP A 103 0.16 -10.09 5.23
C ASP A 103 1.64 -9.88 4.82
N LEU A 104 1.88 -9.02 3.83
CA LEU A 104 3.24 -8.63 3.42
C LEU A 104 3.93 -7.74 4.47
N GLU A 105 3.18 -6.88 5.15
CA GLU A 105 3.74 -6.13 6.29
C GLU A 105 4.11 -7.05 7.46
N ALA A 106 3.32 -8.09 7.71
CA ALA A 106 3.61 -9.08 8.72
C ALA A 106 4.87 -9.88 8.39
N GLU A 107 5.11 -10.20 7.10
CA GLU A 107 6.37 -10.80 6.66
C GLU A 107 7.58 -9.91 6.97
N ILE A 108 7.46 -8.59 6.78
CA ILE A 108 8.52 -7.63 7.14
C ILE A 108 8.81 -7.71 8.64
N LEU A 109 7.77 -7.68 9.47
CA LEU A 109 7.90 -7.75 10.93
C LEU A 109 8.53 -9.08 11.36
N ALA A 110 8.10 -10.20 10.78
CA ALA A 110 8.65 -11.52 11.04
C ALA A 110 10.12 -11.65 10.62
N ALA A 111 10.51 -11.09 9.47
CA ALA A 111 11.89 -11.08 9.01
C ALA A 111 12.80 -10.27 9.95
N VAL A 112 12.37 -9.08 10.38
CA VAL A 112 13.13 -8.24 11.31
C VAL A 112 13.23 -8.90 12.68
N TYR A 113 12.13 -9.48 13.17
CA TYR A 113 12.09 -10.19 14.45
C TYR A 113 13.06 -11.37 14.45
N ARG A 114 13.03 -12.23 13.42
CA ARG A 114 13.96 -13.37 13.30
C ARG A 114 15.41 -12.93 13.30
N ARG A 115 15.76 -11.88 12.55
CA ARG A 115 17.13 -11.35 12.53
C ARG A 115 17.56 -10.80 13.89
N ARG A 116 16.65 -10.13 14.61
CA ARG A 116 16.92 -9.63 15.95
C ARG A 116 17.13 -10.79 16.94
N ALA A 117 16.25 -11.80 16.93
CA ALA A 117 16.38 -12.98 17.76
C ALA A 117 17.71 -13.72 17.52
N GLN A 118 18.11 -13.90 16.26
CA GLN A 118 19.40 -14.50 15.87
C GLN A 118 20.64 -13.65 16.23
N ALA A 119 20.49 -12.34 16.41
CA ALA A 119 21.56 -11.48 16.88
C ALA A 119 21.71 -11.61 18.39
N LEU A 120 20.59 -11.57 19.11
CA LEU A 120 20.54 -11.72 20.57
C LEU A 120 21.05 -13.10 21.00
N SER A 121 20.68 -14.18 20.28
CA SER A 121 21.18 -15.53 20.55
C SER A 121 22.69 -15.69 20.38
N ARG A 122 23.34 -14.72 19.73
CA ARG A 122 24.80 -14.65 19.54
C ARG A 122 25.44 -13.58 20.44
N GLY A 123 24.75 -13.13 21.48
CA GLY A 123 25.22 -12.09 22.40
C GLY A 123 25.31 -10.68 21.78
N ARG A 124 24.74 -10.45 20.59
CA ARG A 124 24.79 -9.15 19.92
C ARG A 124 23.51 -8.36 20.17
N SER A 125 23.65 -7.10 20.56
CA SER A 125 22.54 -6.14 20.63
C SER A 125 22.54 -5.23 19.40
N PRO A 126 21.70 -5.48 18.38
CA PRO A 126 21.72 -4.69 17.16
C PRO A 126 21.15 -3.28 17.40
N GLY A 127 21.97 -2.26 17.15
CA GLY A 127 21.54 -0.86 17.23
C GLY A 127 20.48 -0.47 16.19
N PRO A 128 19.84 0.70 16.35
CA PRO A 128 18.75 1.17 15.50
C PRO A 128 19.07 1.20 14.00
N SER A 129 20.31 1.54 13.63
CA SER A 129 20.76 1.58 12.24
C SER A 129 20.77 0.20 11.57
N ALA A 130 21.15 -0.85 12.30
CA ALA A 130 21.14 -2.22 11.80
C ALA A 130 19.70 -2.71 11.58
N VAL A 131 18.83 -2.49 12.57
CA VAL A 131 17.39 -2.80 12.47
C VAL A 131 16.75 -2.03 11.30
N GLY A 132 17.12 -0.77 11.10
CA GLY A 132 16.68 0.04 9.97
C GLY A 132 17.09 -0.54 8.62
N ARG A 133 18.32 -1.05 8.48
CA ARG A 133 18.77 -1.76 7.26
C ARG A 133 17.96 -3.02 7.01
N TRP A 134 17.72 -3.83 8.04
CA TRP A 134 16.91 -5.06 7.91
C TRP A 134 15.48 -4.74 7.49
N LYS A 135 14.87 -3.71 8.08
CA LYS A 135 13.53 -3.26 7.72
C LYS A 135 13.45 -2.78 6.27
N ARG A 136 14.45 -2.03 5.79
CA ARG A 136 14.52 -1.61 4.38
C ARG A 136 14.67 -2.79 3.43
N ALA A 137 15.55 -3.73 3.73
CA ALA A 137 15.74 -4.92 2.90
C ALA A 137 14.46 -5.78 2.84
N ALA A 138 13.83 -6.04 3.99
CA ALA A 138 12.57 -6.78 4.04
C ALA A 138 11.43 -6.04 3.32
N ARG A 139 11.36 -4.71 3.43
CA ARG A 139 10.41 -3.88 2.69
C ARG A 139 10.60 -4.03 1.19
N HIS A 140 11.83 -3.94 0.68
CA HIS A 140 12.11 -4.10 -0.74
C HIS A 140 11.60 -5.46 -1.28
N VAL A 141 11.85 -6.55 -0.55
CA VAL A 141 11.33 -7.89 -0.90
C VAL A 141 9.80 -7.92 -0.89
N ALA A 142 9.16 -7.33 0.13
CA ALA A 142 7.71 -7.29 0.23
C ALA A 142 7.06 -6.49 -0.92
N TYR A 143 7.67 -5.37 -1.34
CA TYR A 143 7.20 -4.62 -2.50
C TYR A 143 7.40 -5.36 -3.82
N ALA A 144 8.48 -6.12 -3.96
CA ALA A 144 8.67 -7.00 -5.13
C ALA A 144 7.57 -8.06 -5.22
N LYS A 145 7.25 -8.74 -4.10
CA LYS A 145 6.12 -9.67 -4.03
C LYS A 145 4.79 -8.99 -4.31
N TRP A 146 4.57 -7.80 -3.77
CA TRP A 146 3.33 -7.05 -4.02
C TRP A 146 3.19 -6.71 -5.50
N ARG A 147 4.27 -6.26 -6.13
CA ARG A 147 4.32 -5.98 -7.57
C ARG A 147 3.93 -7.22 -8.37
N GLU A 148 4.53 -8.36 -8.06
CA GLU A 148 4.22 -9.64 -8.71
C GLU A 148 2.74 -10.01 -8.56
N ARG A 149 2.16 -9.87 -7.35
CA ARG A 149 0.73 -10.11 -7.11
C ARG A 149 -0.17 -9.17 -7.92
N LEU A 150 0.22 -7.90 -8.03
CA LEU A 150 -0.52 -6.93 -8.85
C LEU A 150 -0.46 -7.27 -10.34
N LEU A 151 0.70 -7.73 -10.83
CA LEU A 151 0.91 -8.12 -12.22
C LEU A 151 0.14 -9.41 -12.56
N LYS A 152 0.22 -10.45 -11.73
CA LYS A 152 -0.57 -11.70 -11.89
C LYS A 152 -2.08 -11.44 -11.88
N GLY A 153 -2.52 -10.43 -11.15
CA GLY A 153 -3.92 -10.01 -11.14
C GLY A 153 -4.36 -9.24 -12.39
N LEU A 154 -3.45 -8.79 -13.27
CA LEU A 154 -3.82 -8.03 -14.47
C LEU A 154 -4.62 -8.86 -15.47
N ASP A 155 -4.23 -10.12 -15.66
CA ASP A 155 -4.82 -11.03 -16.67
C ASP A 155 -6.30 -11.34 -16.40
N GLN A 156 -6.73 -11.21 -15.14
CA GLN A 156 -8.09 -11.51 -14.70
C GLN A 156 -8.94 -10.25 -14.47
N THR A 157 -8.57 -9.12 -15.08
CA THR A 157 -9.29 -7.89 -14.79
C THR A 157 -9.75 -6.99 -15.94
N SER A 158 -10.83 -6.24 -15.67
CA SER A 158 -11.32 -5.17 -16.52
C SER A 158 -10.21 -4.20 -16.95
N ALA A 159 -10.28 -3.79 -18.21
CA ALA A 159 -9.34 -2.86 -18.85
C ALA A 159 -9.14 -1.55 -18.05
N THR A 160 -10.15 -1.13 -17.30
CA THR A 160 -10.09 0.04 -16.41
C THR A 160 -9.12 -0.17 -15.24
N ARG A 161 -9.17 -1.35 -14.60
CA ARG A 161 -8.27 -1.69 -13.49
C ARG A 161 -6.85 -1.90 -13.99
N GLN A 162 -6.72 -2.57 -15.13
CA GLN A 162 -5.44 -2.88 -15.75
C GLN A 162 -4.60 -1.63 -15.96
N ARG A 163 -5.16 -0.59 -16.60
CA ARG A 163 -4.45 0.68 -16.84
C ARG A 163 -4.04 1.43 -15.57
N THR A 164 -4.88 1.39 -14.54
CA THR A 164 -4.56 2.02 -13.24
C THR A 164 -3.37 1.32 -12.61
N LEU A 165 -3.34 -0.01 -12.65
CA LEU A 165 -2.25 -0.80 -12.12
C LEU A 165 -0.99 -0.66 -12.96
N GLU A 166 -1.07 -0.66 -14.30
CA GLU A 166 0.07 -0.40 -15.20
C GLU A 166 0.76 0.94 -14.89
N ALA A 167 0.00 1.96 -14.52
CA ALA A 167 0.56 3.26 -14.14
C ALA A 167 1.17 3.28 -12.73
N LEU A 168 0.57 2.56 -11.78
CA LEU A 168 1.00 2.56 -10.37
C LEU A 168 2.14 1.59 -10.09
N VAL A 169 2.12 0.39 -10.66
CA VAL A 169 3.06 -0.71 -10.41
C VAL A 169 4.53 -0.28 -10.58
N PRO A 170 4.92 0.44 -11.65
CA PRO A 170 6.32 0.87 -11.83
C PRO A 170 6.82 1.83 -10.76
N VAL A 171 5.92 2.55 -10.09
CA VAL A 171 6.25 3.57 -9.09
C VAL A 171 5.72 3.24 -7.70
N LEU A 172 5.30 1.99 -7.46
CA LEU A 172 4.50 1.59 -6.30
C LEU A 172 5.15 1.94 -4.95
N GLU A 173 6.45 1.65 -4.83
CA GLU A 173 7.21 1.94 -3.60
C GLU A 173 7.39 3.46 -3.40
N ALA A 174 7.78 4.18 -4.45
CA ALA A 174 7.92 5.64 -4.41
C ALA A 174 6.57 6.35 -4.16
N TRP A 175 5.49 5.82 -4.72
CA TRP A 175 4.13 6.27 -4.49
C TRP A 175 3.71 6.06 -3.05
N SER A 176 4.10 4.95 -2.43
CA SER A 176 3.82 4.67 -1.03
C SER A 176 4.57 5.60 -0.08
N ASP A 177 5.84 5.90 -0.40
CA ASP A 177 6.74 6.69 0.45
C ASP A 177 6.52 8.22 0.38
N ARG A 178 5.64 8.69 -0.52
CA ARG A 178 5.38 10.13 -0.64
C ARG A 178 4.76 10.71 0.63
N ARG A 179 5.25 11.87 1.07
CA ARG A 179 4.78 12.55 2.30
C ARG A 179 3.56 13.46 2.09
N HIS A 180 3.27 13.83 0.85
CA HIS A 180 2.23 14.81 0.46
C HIS A 180 1.31 14.23 -0.62
N GLY A 181 0.20 14.93 -0.89
CA GLY A 181 -0.78 14.57 -1.91
C GLY A 181 -1.88 13.64 -1.37
N VAL A 182 -2.66 14.14 -0.42
CA VAL A 182 -3.90 13.48 -0.03
C VAL A 182 -4.78 13.33 -1.28
N LEU A 183 -5.33 12.14 -1.50
CA LEU A 183 -6.29 11.96 -2.57
C LEU A 183 -7.61 12.62 -2.17
N SER A 184 -8.05 13.61 -2.94
CA SER A 184 -9.43 14.07 -2.89
C SER A 184 -10.34 12.98 -3.49
N PHE A 185 -11.64 13.06 -3.22
CA PHE A 185 -12.64 12.15 -3.79
C PHE A 185 -12.50 12.10 -5.32
N HIS A 186 -12.51 13.27 -5.98
CA HIS A 186 -12.40 13.35 -7.44
C HIS A 186 -11.07 12.81 -7.97
N LEU A 187 -9.95 13.11 -7.29
CA LEU A 187 -8.64 12.58 -7.69
C LEU A 187 -8.60 11.05 -7.57
N ALA A 188 -9.19 10.47 -6.51
CA ALA A 188 -9.29 9.03 -6.40
C ALA A 188 -10.14 8.41 -7.52
N GLN A 189 -11.21 9.08 -7.97
CA GLN A 189 -12.00 8.60 -9.12
C GLN A 189 -11.25 8.71 -10.45
N VAL A 190 -10.53 9.80 -10.68
CA VAL A 190 -9.67 9.97 -11.87
C VAL A 190 -8.59 8.89 -11.91
N LEU A 191 -7.89 8.68 -10.80
CA LEU A 191 -6.81 7.69 -10.70
C LEU A 191 -7.31 6.25 -10.80
N SER A 192 -8.47 5.94 -10.23
CA SER A 192 -9.10 4.61 -10.34
C SER A 192 -9.93 4.43 -11.60
N ARG A 193 -10.11 5.50 -12.39
CA ARG A 193 -10.94 5.59 -13.60
C ARG A 193 -12.37 5.12 -13.37
N HIS A 194 -12.97 5.59 -12.29
CA HIS A 194 -14.30 5.18 -11.83
C HIS A 194 -15.34 6.30 -12.02
N GLY A 195 -16.61 5.92 -12.24
CA GLY A 195 -17.73 6.88 -12.36
C GLY A 195 -17.70 7.62 -13.69
N CYS A 196 -17.99 8.93 -13.69
CA CYS A 196 -17.97 9.79 -14.89
C CYS A 196 -16.57 9.94 -15.54
N PHE A 197 -15.51 9.48 -14.87
CA PHE A 197 -14.12 9.47 -15.37
C PHE A 197 -13.70 8.11 -15.97
N GLY A 198 -14.61 7.12 -15.98
CA GLY A 198 -14.46 5.92 -16.80
C GLY A 198 -14.66 6.24 -18.28
N ARG A 199 -14.09 5.45 -19.19
CA ARG A 199 -14.32 5.64 -20.64
C ARG A 199 -15.82 5.48 -20.91
N ARG A 200 -16.47 6.51 -21.45
CA ARG A 200 -17.64 6.28 -22.33
C ARG A 200 -17.10 5.58 -23.57
N VAL A 201 -17.59 4.38 -23.86
CA VAL A 201 -17.47 3.82 -25.21
C VAL A 201 -18.18 4.82 -26.11
N PRO A 202 -17.57 5.33 -27.19
CA PRO A 202 -18.30 6.16 -28.14
C PRO A 202 -19.48 5.31 -28.63
N LYS A 203 -20.71 5.75 -28.37
CA LYS A 203 -21.79 5.44 -29.32
C LYS A 203 -21.35 6.14 -30.61
N THR A 204 -21.34 5.37 -31.68
CA THR A 204 -21.02 5.77 -33.06
C THR A 204 -21.36 7.23 -33.34
N GLY A 205 -20.37 7.98 -33.84
CA GLY A 205 -20.52 9.31 -34.43
C GLY A 205 -20.65 10.48 -33.45
N GLN A 206 -19.53 10.99 -32.93
CA GLN A 206 -19.25 12.44 -32.87
C GLN A 206 -17.88 12.72 -32.25
N SER A 207 -17.06 13.42 -33.02
CA SER A 207 -15.72 13.91 -32.74
C SER A 207 -15.78 15.14 -31.84
N GLY A 208 -15.01 15.13 -30.74
CA GLY A 208 -14.69 16.34 -29.97
C GLY A 208 -14.59 16.13 -28.46
N GLY A 209 -13.37 16.11 -27.93
CA GLY A 209 -13.11 16.35 -26.49
C GLY A 209 -12.74 15.12 -25.66
N ALA A 210 -11.52 14.59 -25.84
CA ALA A 210 -10.97 13.56 -24.94
C ALA A 210 -9.45 13.68 -24.73
N GLU A 211 -8.97 14.82 -24.22
CA GLU A 211 -7.54 14.98 -23.87
C GLU A 211 -7.24 15.38 -22.42
N VAL A 212 -8.23 15.70 -21.57
CA VAL A 212 -7.95 16.31 -20.26
C VAL A 212 -7.36 15.34 -19.21
N GLY A 213 -7.49 14.01 -19.39
CA GLY A 213 -7.04 13.01 -18.41
C GLY A 213 -5.63 12.44 -18.60
N LYS A 214 -4.98 12.65 -19.76
CA LYS A 214 -3.62 12.12 -20.03
C LYS A 214 -2.51 12.98 -19.41
N TRP A 215 -2.76 14.27 -19.21
CA TRP A 215 -1.71 15.23 -18.86
C TRP A 215 -1.39 15.29 -17.36
N THR A 216 -2.37 15.10 -16.47
CA THR A 216 -2.19 15.27 -15.02
C THR A 216 -1.31 14.18 -14.39
N LEU A 217 -1.52 12.91 -14.73
CA LEU A 217 -0.66 11.83 -14.22
C LEU A 217 0.76 11.91 -14.77
N ALA A 218 0.91 12.23 -16.06
CA ALA A 218 2.20 12.39 -16.71
C ALA A 218 2.99 13.58 -16.14
N LEU A 219 2.32 14.69 -15.80
CA LEU A 219 2.94 15.86 -15.18
C LEU A 219 3.41 15.58 -13.75
N ASP A 220 2.61 14.92 -12.92
CA ASP A 220 3.01 14.57 -11.56
C ASP A 220 4.12 13.51 -11.52
N LEU A 221 4.09 12.54 -12.45
CA LEU A 221 5.16 11.56 -12.62
C LEU A 221 6.44 12.18 -13.17
N LYS A 222 6.37 13.12 -14.13
CA LYS A 222 7.52 13.89 -14.60
C LYS A 222 8.11 14.74 -13.47
N LYS A 223 7.29 15.39 -12.65
CA LYS A 223 7.74 16.14 -11.46
C LYS A 223 8.42 15.23 -10.44
N ALA A 224 7.87 14.04 -10.17
CA ALA A 224 8.48 13.06 -9.27
C ALA A 224 9.84 12.54 -9.79
N ARG A 225 9.94 12.25 -11.10
CA ARG A 225 11.18 11.81 -11.76
C ARG A 225 12.25 12.91 -11.75
N LYS A 226 11.87 14.17 -11.98
CA LYS A 226 12.76 15.34 -11.90
C LYS A 226 13.25 15.59 -10.46
N LYS A 227 12.39 15.37 -9.46
CA LYS A 227 12.75 15.47 -8.04
C LYS A 227 13.71 14.35 -7.60
N LYS A 228 13.58 13.13 -8.16
CA LYS A 228 14.52 12.02 -7.96
C LYS A 228 15.91 12.37 -8.54
N LYS A 229 15.98 12.84 -9.80
CA LYS A 229 17.25 13.30 -10.41
C LYS A 229 17.93 14.37 -9.55
N LYS A 230 17.21 15.42 -9.13
CA LYS A 230 17.78 16.48 -8.28
C LYS A 230 18.32 15.97 -6.94
N LYS A 231 17.66 15.01 -6.28
CA LYS A 231 18.16 14.41 -5.04
C LYS A 231 19.42 13.58 -5.26
N THR A 232 19.44 12.75 -6.30
CA THR A 232 20.62 11.94 -6.64
C THR A 232 21.81 12.82 -7.00
N THR A 233 21.61 13.87 -7.80
CA THR A 233 22.66 14.85 -8.12
C THR A 233 23.14 15.57 -6.87
N LYS A 234 22.25 16.02 -5.96
CA LYS A 234 22.66 16.68 -4.72
C LYS A 234 23.44 15.76 -3.78
N THR A 235 23.10 14.47 -3.71
CA THR A 235 23.88 13.47 -2.94
C THR A 235 25.24 13.20 -3.57
N ILE A 236 25.34 13.13 -4.91
CA ILE A 236 26.62 12.94 -5.60
C ILE A 236 27.53 14.17 -5.42
N TYR A 237 26.98 15.39 -5.52
CA TYR A 237 27.75 16.61 -5.28
C TYR A 237 28.24 16.70 -3.82
N VAL A 238 27.42 16.37 -2.82
CA VAL A 238 27.85 16.35 -1.41
C VAL A 238 28.92 15.28 -1.15
N LEU A 239 28.88 14.14 -1.85
CA LEU A 239 29.92 13.10 -1.74
C LEU A 239 31.22 13.49 -2.45
N LEU A 240 31.17 14.26 -3.55
CA LEU A 240 32.34 14.77 -4.26
C LEU A 240 32.97 15.99 -3.57
N SER A 241 32.16 16.85 -2.92
CA SER A 241 32.65 18.03 -2.19
C SER A 241 33.26 17.73 -0.83
N ASN A 242 32.98 16.56 -0.24
CA ASN A 242 33.54 16.13 1.05
C ASN A 242 34.75 15.19 0.91
N GLY A 243 35.29 15.02 -0.30
CA GLY A 243 36.41 14.13 -0.62
C GLY A 243 37.75 14.82 -0.90
N THR A 244 37.89 16.11 -0.57
CA THR A 244 39.13 16.87 -0.80
C THR A 244 39.63 17.50 0.50
N HIS A 245 40.04 16.66 1.44
CA HIS A 245 41.05 16.98 2.46
C HIS A 245 41.60 15.63 2.95
N ILE A 246 42.61 15.13 2.23
CA ILE A 246 43.65 14.26 2.77
C ILE A 246 44.82 15.19 3.08
#